data_AF-A0A956G4X3-F1
#
_entry.id   AF-A0A956G4X3-F1
#
_cell.length_a   1.000
_cell.length_b   1.000
_cell.length_c   1.000
_cell.angle_alpha   90.00
_cell.angle_beta   90.00
_cell.angle_gamma   90.00
#
_symmetry.space_group_name_H-M   'P 1'
#
loop_
_entity.id
_entity.type
_entity.pdbx_description
1 polymer ?
#
loop_
_entity_poly.entity_id
_entity_poly.type
_entity_poly.pdbx_seq_one_letter_code
_entity_poly.pdbx_strand_id
1 'polypeptide(L)'
;MKRPSIEPELRQALKHLKLGRILDTLADRLVIAEKQDLSREDFLLLVLTDEVTRRQSAAASRRAADAGLEADMLFERWDKSASVSFDKRLLSELTSLRFVGA
;
A
#
# COMPACT_ATOMS: atom_id res chain seq x y z
N MET A 1 11.38 -25.94 4.11
CA MET A 1 10.36 -25.70 5.16
C MET A 1 8.99 -25.76 4.50
N LYS A 2 8.04 -26.48 5.10
CA LYS A 2 6.67 -26.61 4.59
C LYS A 2 5.91 -25.31 4.87
N ARG A 3 5.20 -24.76 3.88
CA ARG A 3 4.37 -23.55 4.08
C ARG A 3 3.29 -23.88 5.13
N PRO A 4 3.15 -23.11 6.22
CA PRO A 4 2.21 -23.43 7.27
C PRO A 4 0.77 -23.38 6.74
N SER A 5 -0.01 -24.39 7.11
CA SER A 5 -1.43 -24.45 6.77
C SER A 5 -2.21 -23.51 7.68
N ILE A 6 -3.10 -22.71 7.10
CA ILE A 6 -3.97 -21.81 7.87
C ILE A 6 -5.23 -22.58 8.28
N GLU A 7 -5.57 -22.51 9.56
CA GLU A 7 -6.75 -23.14 10.11
C GLU A 7 -8.05 -22.62 9.45
N PRO A 8 -9.03 -23.49 9.13
CA PRO A 8 -10.29 -23.09 8.51
C PRO A 8 -11.09 -22.07 9.34
N GLU A 9 -11.09 -22.21 10.67
CA GLU A 9 -11.79 -21.29 11.58
C GLU A 9 -11.18 -19.88 11.54
N LEU A 10 -9.84 -19.78 11.58
CA LEU A 10 -9.14 -18.52 11.41
C LEU A 10 -9.45 -17.87 10.06
N ARG A 11 -9.49 -18.65 8.98
CA ARG A 11 -9.89 -18.17 7.65
C ARG A 11 -11.31 -17.60 7.67
N GLN A 12 -12.25 -18.26 8.34
CA GLN A 12 -13.63 -17.81 8.44
C GLN A 12 -13.75 -16.53 9.27
N ALA A 13 -13.07 -16.45 10.41
CA ALA A 13 -13.01 -15.27 11.26
C ALA A 13 -12.45 -14.06 10.51
N LEU A 14 -11.33 -14.22 9.79
CA LEU A 14 -10.73 -13.15 8.99
C LEU A 14 -11.70 -12.65 7.91
N LYS A 15 -12.42 -13.54 7.23
CA LYS A 15 -13.43 -13.14 6.24
C LYS A 15 -14.58 -12.37 6.88
N HIS A 16 -15.09 -12.84 8.02
CA HIS A 16 -16.18 -12.18 8.75
C HIS A 16 -15.81 -10.74 9.17
N LEU A 17 -14.56 -10.54 9.59
CA LEU A 17 -14.02 -9.23 9.97
C LEU A 17 -13.57 -8.36 8.76
N LYS A 18 -13.83 -8.79 7.52
CA LYS A 18 -13.36 -8.12 6.29
C LYS A 18 -11.82 -8.01 6.20
N LEU A 19 -11.11 -8.93 6.82
CA LEU A 19 -9.65 -9.09 6.80
C LEU A 19 -9.20 -10.23 5.87
N GLY A 20 -10.06 -10.69 4.95
CA GLY A 20 -9.78 -11.84 4.10
C GLY A 20 -8.51 -11.73 3.24
N ARG A 21 -8.04 -10.51 2.94
CA ARG A 21 -6.81 -10.26 2.18
C ARG A 21 -5.52 -10.58 2.96
N ILE A 22 -5.58 -10.65 4.29
CA ILE A 22 -4.46 -11.10 5.12
C ILE A 22 -4.05 -12.53 4.75
N LEU A 23 -4.99 -13.36 4.28
CA LEU A 23 -4.73 -14.74 3.89
C LEU A 23 -3.71 -14.87 2.75
N ASP A 24 -3.55 -13.83 1.92
CA ASP A 24 -2.62 -13.82 0.79
C ASP A 24 -1.16 -13.89 1.26
N THR A 25 -0.86 -13.36 2.46
CA THR A 25 0.50 -13.24 3.02
C THR A 25 0.69 -13.95 4.37
N LEU A 26 -0.40 -14.34 5.06
CA LEU A 26 -0.38 -14.86 6.43
C LEU A 26 0.57 -16.05 6.62
N ALA A 27 0.59 -16.99 5.67
CA ALA A 27 1.45 -18.17 5.77
C ALA A 27 2.94 -17.79 5.76
N ASP A 28 3.31 -16.75 5.03
CA ASP A 28 4.69 -16.29 4.95
C ASP A 28 5.06 -15.48 6.20
N ARG A 29 4.09 -14.74 6.78
CA ARG A 29 4.26 -14.06 8.07
C ARG A 29 4.42 -15.02 9.24
N LEU A 30 3.74 -16.17 9.22
CA LEU A 30 3.93 -17.22 10.23
C LEU A 30 5.35 -17.77 10.21
N VAL A 31 5.92 -18.00 9.01
CA VAL A 31 7.32 -18.44 8.88
C VAL A 31 8.29 -17.38 9.40
N ILE A 32 8.01 -16.10 9.17
CA ILE A 32 8.82 -14.99 9.69
C ILE A 32 8.76 -14.96 11.22
N ALA A 33 7.55 -15.07 11.79
CA ALA A 33 7.35 -15.08 13.24
C ALA A 33 8.12 -16.20 13.92
N GLU A 34 8.08 -17.41 13.35
CA GLU A 34 8.83 -18.57 13.85
C GLU A 34 10.35 -18.35 13.76
N LYS A 35 10.85 -17.83 12.62
CA LYS A 35 12.28 -17.62 12.42
C LYS A 35 12.88 -16.50 13.27
N GLN A 36 12.09 -15.48 13.57
CA GLN A 36 12.53 -14.30 14.32
C GLN A 36 12.11 -14.36 15.80
N ASP A 37 11.50 -15.46 16.25
CA ASP A 37 10.94 -15.63 17.60
C ASP A 37 10.07 -14.43 18.01
N LEU A 38 9.19 -13.98 17.10
CA LEU A 38 8.34 -12.84 17.36
C LEU A 38 7.36 -13.14 18.48
N SER A 39 7.17 -12.17 19.37
CA SER A 39 6.09 -12.24 20.34
C SER A 39 4.73 -12.28 19.62
N ARG A 40 3.69 -12.75 20.32
CA ARG A 40 2.31 -12.77 19.78
C ARG A 40 1.83 -11.37 19.41
N GLU A 41 2.26 -10.36 20.18
CA GLU A 41 1.95 -8.96 19.94
C GLU A 41 2.64 -8.44 18.68
N ASP A 42 3.94 -8.71 18.53
CA ASP A 42 4.71 -8.29 17.35
C ASP A 42 4.20 -8.95 16.07
N PHE A 43 3.84 -10.23 16.13
CA PHE A 43 3.23 -10.93 15.00
C PHE A 43 1.89 -10.31 14.61
N LEU A 44 1.03 -10.02 15.59
CA LEU A 44 -0.26 -9.39 15.34
C LEU A 44 -0.07 -7.99 14.75
N LEU A 45 0.86 -7.20 15.30
CA LEU A 45 1.21 -5.88 14.80
C LEU A 45 1.72 -5.94 13.35
N LEU A 46 2.61 -6.87 13.04
CA LEU A 46 3.14 -7.08 11.68
C LEU A 46 2.02 -7.34 10.68
N VAL A 47 1.16 -8.32 10.98
CA VAL A 47 0.06 -8.73 10.10
C VAL A 47 -0.98 -7.63 9.91
N LEU A 48 -1.31 -6.89 10.97
CA LEU A 48 -2.28 -5.80 10.89
C LEU A 48 -1.68 -4.57 10.17
N THR A 49 -0.40 -4.28 10.36
CA THR A 49 0.29 -3.17 9.68
C THR A 49 0.37 -3.41 8.17
N ASP A 50 0.62 -4.64 7.75
CA ASP A 50 0.54 -5.02 6.33
C ASP A 50 -0.84 -4.73 5.74
N GLU A 51 -1.92 -5.11 6.43
CA GLU A 51 -3.29 -4.88 5.95
C GLU A 51 -3.66 -3.39 5.94
N VAL A 52 -3.22 -2.62 6.95
CA VAL A 52 -3.38 -1.15 6.96
C VAL A 52 -2.71 -0.54 5.75
N THR A 53 -1.46 -0.89 5.50
CA THR A 53 -0.67 -0.40 4.35
C THR A 53 -1.37 -0.76 3.04
N ARG A 54 -1.80 -2.03 2.89
CA ARG A 54 -2.53 -2.49 1.70
C ARG A 54 -3.82 -1.71 1.47
N ARG A 55 -4.61 -1.44 2.52
CA ARG A 55 -5.84 -0.64 2.42
C ARG A 55 -5.56 0.80 2.05
N GLN A 56 -4.51 1.41 2.62
CA GLN A 56 -4.08 2.77 2.28
C GLN A 56 -3.65 2.86 0.81
N SER A 57 -2.80 1.94 0.33
CA SER A 57 -2.40 1.89 -1.07
C SER A 57 -3.61 1.72 -1.99
N ALA A 58 -4.53 0.80 -1.68
CA ALA A 58 -5.73 0.61 -2.49
C ALA A 58 -6.65 1.84 -2.50
N ALA A 59 -6.75 2.57 -1.38
CA ALA A 59 -7.50 3.82 -1.31
C ALA A 59 -6.83 4.96 -2.09
N ALA A 60 -5.50 5.02 -2.09
CA ALA A 60 -4.75 5.95 -2.93
C ALA A 60 -4.95 5.64 -4.42
N SER A 61 -4.83 4.37 -4.84
CA SER A 61 -5.07 3.95 -6.22
C SER A 61 -6.49 4.24 -6.70
N ARG A 62 -7.51 4.01 -5.86
CA ARG A 62 -8.90 4.38 -6.21
C ARG A 62 -9.06 5.88 -6.42
N ARG A 63 -8.55 6.70 -5.51
CA ARG A 63 -8.60 8.16 -5.65
C ARG A 63 -7.86 8.66 -6.89
N ALA A 64 -6.72 8.05 -7.24
CA ALA A 64 -6.00 8.37 -8.46
C ALA A 64 -6.85 8.04 -9.70
N ALA A 65 -7.43 6.85 -9.76
CA ALA A 65 -8.32 6.44 -10.85
C ALA A 65 -9.56 7.33 -10.97
N ASP A 66 -10.21 7.65 -9.85
CA ASP A 66 -11.38 8.54 -9.82
C ASP A 66 -11.02 9.97 -10.29
N ALA A 67 -9.77 10.39 -10.09
CA ALA A 67 -9.24 11.67 -10.56
C ALA A 67 -8.73 11.61 -12.02
N GLY A 68 -8.82 10.46 -12.70
CA GLY A 68 -8.29 10.27 -14.05
C GLY A 68 -6.75 10.32 -14.12
N LEU A 69 -6.06 10.07 -13.00
CA LEU A 69 -4.61 10.02 -12.95
C LEU A 69 -4.13 8.63 -13.36
N GLU A 70 -3.53 8.55 -14.54
CA GLU A 70 -2.87 7.33 -15.01
C GLU A 70 -1.42 7.28 -14.49
N ALA A 71 -0.91 6.07 -14.25
CA ALA A 71 0.45 5.86 -13.71
C ALA A 71 1.56 6.44 -14.61
N ASP A 72 1.21 6.70 -15.86
CA ASP A 72 2.11 7.13 -16.92
C ASP A 72 2.09 8.67 -17.13
N MET A 73 1.23 9.38 -16.38
CA MET A 73 1.17 10.85 -16.28
C MET A 73 2.35 11.39 -15.44
N LEU A 74 3.55 11.26 -16.00
CA LEU A 74 4.81 11.66 -15.39
C LEU A 74 5.31 12.98 -16.00
N PHE A 75 5.93 13.84 -15.19
CA PHE A 75 6.48 15.12 -15.69
C PHE A 75 7.58 14.92 -16.72
N GLU A 76 8.33 13.82 -16.65
CA GLU A 76 9.34 13.42 -17.62
C GLU A 76 8.75 13.14 -19.01
N ARG A 77 7.45 12.81 -19.05
CA ARG A 77 6.70 12.50 -20.28
C ARG A 77 5.84 13.68 -20.75
N TRP A 78 5.97 14.84 -20.10
CA TRP A 78 5.27 16.05 -20.49
C TRP A 78 5.69 16.50 -21.91
N ASP A 79 4.69 16.78 -22.76
CA ASP A 79 4.92 17.37 -24.06
C ASP A 79 5.33 18.84 -23.93
N LYS A 80 6.63 19.10 -24.09
CA LYS A 80 7.19 20.46 -24.05
C LYS A 80 6.72 21.36 -25.22
N SER A 81 6.13 20.79 -26.26
CA SER A 81 5.56 21.53 -27.39
C SER A 81 4.10 21.93 -27.18
N ALA A 82 3.46 21.45 -26.10
CA ALA A 82 2.08 21.80 -25.78
C ALA A 82 1.91 23.33 -25.62
N SER A 83 0.87 23.87 -26.23
CA SER A 83 0.56 25.32 -26.21
C SER A 83 -0.12 25.72 -24.90
N VAL A 84 0.56 25.50 -23.77
CA VAL A 84 0.07 25.79 -22.42
C VAL A 84 1.04 26.73 -21.71
N SER A 85 0.50 27.80 -21.12
CA SER A 85 1.25 28.74 -20.30
C SER A 85 1.01 28.44 -18.82
N PHE A 86 2.08 28.38 -18.03
CA PHE A 86 2.03 28.16 -16.58
C PHE A 86 3.22 28.82 -15.88
N ASP A 87 3.10 29.08 -14.58
CA ASP A 87 4.22 29.59 -13.76
C ASP A 87 5.19 28.44 -13.47
N LYS A 88 6.38 28.51 -14.10
CA LYS A 88 7.44 27.50 -13.94
C LYS A 88 8.02 27.46 -12.53
N ARG A 89 8.04 28.59 -11.81
CA ARG A 89 8.53 28.64 -10.44
C ARG A 89 7.55 27.95 -9.51
N LEU A 90 6.26 28.25 -9.64
CA LEU A 90 5.20 27.59 -8.88
C LEU A 90 5.20 26.08 -9.15
N LEU A 91 5.30 25.68 -10.42
CA LEU A 91 5.35 24.26 -10.78
C LEU A 91 6.55 23.57 -10.10
N SER A 92 7.74 24.17 -10.17
CA SER A 92 8.95 23.63 -9.52
C SER A 92 8.76 23.46 -8.01
N GLU A 93 8.17 24.46 -7.34
CA GLU A 93 7.83 24.38 -5.92
C GLU A 93 6.85 23.25 -5.61
N LEU A 94 5.78 23.10 -6.40
CA LEU A 94 4.80 22.01 -6.22
C LEU A 94 5.43 20.62 -6.45
N THR A 95 6.26 20.46 -7.49
CA THR A 95 6.93 19.19 -7.78
C THR A 95 7.95 18.78 -6.74
N SER A 96 8.44 19.71 -5.91
CA SER A 96 9.36 19.41 -4.82
C SER A 96 8.68 18.72 -3.62
N LEU A 97 7.34 18.75 -3.57
CA LEU A 97 6.53 18.22 -2.46
C LEU A 97 6.89 18.76 -1.06
N ARG A 98 7.66 19.86 -0.96
CA ARG A 98 8.11 20.43 0.32
C ARG A 98 6.97 20.85 1.25
N PHE A 99 5.77 21.07 0.71
CA PHE A 99 4.57 21.38 1.47
C PHE A 99 3.97 20.17 2.22
N VAL A 100 4.39 18.93 1.90
CA VAL A 100 3.84 17.70 2.51
C VAL A 100 4.49 17.39 3.87
N GLY A 101 5.69 17.93 4.14
CA GLY A 101 6.45 17.68 5.37
C GLY A 101 6.47 18.85 6.38
N ALA A 102 5.71 19.91 6.14
CA ALA A 102 5.56 21.06 7.03
C ALA A 102 4.25 20.94 7.82
#